data_AF-A0A2G6K9H9-F1
#
_entry.id   AF-A0A2G6K9H9-F1
#
_cell.length_a   1.000
_cell.length_b   1.000
_cell.length_c   1.000
_cell.angle_alpha   90.00
_cell.angle_beta   90.00
_cell.angle_gamma   90.00
#
_symmetry.space_group_name_H-M   'P 1'
#
loop_
_entity.id
_entity.type
_entity.pdbx_description
1 polymer ?
#
loop_
_entity_poly.entity_id
_entity_poly.type
_entity_poly.pdbx_seq_one_letter_code
_entity_poly.pdbx_strand_id
1 'polypeptide(L)'
;MKRYSRHIQQELRKLALLAVEKELRLQLTELSTQFHAWKSGEISSRELRHVIHLYVDGPSRELFRQHREVPADIFVADAFARGVLQKEDVPDDVLTAIQNGIQFYHNVLENA
;
A
#
# COMPACT_ATOMS: atom_id res chain seq x y z
N MET A 1 -19.61 -9.58 2.19
CA MET A 1 -19.17 -8.26 2.69
C MET A 1 -19.77 -8.03 4.06
N LYS A 2 -18.94 -7.68 5.07
CA LYS A 2 -19.45 -7.17 6.33
C LYS A 2 -20.31 -5.93 6.05
N ARG A 3 -21.48 -5.85 6.66
CA ARG A 3 -22.34 -4.66 6.58
C ARG A 3 -21.88 -3.65 7.62
N TYR A 4 -21.02 -2.73 7.20
CA TYR A 4 -20.62 -1.59 8.02
C TYR A 4 -21.65 -0.46 7.96
N SER A 5 -21.62 0.43 8.95
CA SER A 5 -22.38 1.70 8.90
C SER A 5 -21.89 2.56 7.74
N ARG A 6 -22.73 3.50 7.28
CA ARG A 6 -22.37 4.45 6.20
C ARG A 6 -21.11 5.24 6.54
N HIS A 7 -20.93 5.63 7.79
CA HIS A 7 -19.75 6.33 8.28
C HIS A 7 -18.47 5.50 8.09
N ILE A 8 -18.46 4.26 8.61
CA ILE A 8 -17.31 3.36 8.49
C ILE A 8 -16.98 3.05 7.03
N GLN A 9 -17.98 2.85 6.17
CA GLN A 9 -17.75 2.66 4.73
C GLN A 9 -17.08 3.86 4.07
N GLN A 10 -17.44 5.08 4.48
CA GLN A 10 -16.84 6.30 3.95
C GLN A 10 -15.39 6.44 4.42
N GLU A 11 -15.11 6.19 5.70
CA GLU A 11 -13.75 6.24 6.23
C GLU A 11 -12.85 5.18 5.59
N LEU A 12 -13.31 3.94 5.43
CA LEU A 12 -12.54 2.91 4.75
C LEU A 12 -12.14 3.27 3.32
N ARG A 13 -13.01 3.97 2.58
CA ARG A 13 -12.66 4.45 1.22
C ARG A 13 -11.59 5.54 1.26
N LYS A 14 -11.67 6.48 2.22
CA LYS A 14 -10.65 7.52 2.40
C LYS A 14 -9.31 6.90 2.81
N LEU A 15 -9.33 5.97 3.75
CA LEU A 15 -8.15 5.25 4.21
C LEU A 15 -7.52 4.40 3.09
N ALA A 16 -8.33 3.78 2.24
CA ALA A 16 -7.80 3.05 1.08
C ALA A 16 -7.06 3.99 0.10
N LEU A 17 -7.57 5.20 -0.12
CA LEU A 17 -6.87 6.21 -0.94
C LEU A 17 -5.59 6.70 -0.25
N LEU A 18 -5.62 6.92 1.06
CA LEU A 18 -4.44 7.31 1.84
C LEU A 18 -3.35 6.23 1.81
N ALA A 19 -3.75 4.97 1.96
CA ALA A 19 -2.84 3.82 1.89
C ALA A 19 -2.17 3.74 0.51
N VAL A 20 -2.93 3.91 -0.58
CA VAL A 20 -2.37 3.99 -1.95
C VAL A 20 -1.34 5.10 -2.06
N GLU A 21 -1.65 6.30 -1.58
CA GLU A 21 -0.73 7.44 -1.66
C GLU A 21 0.56 7.19 -0.85
N LYS A 22 0.44 6.63 0.36
CA LYS A 22 1.61 6.29 1.18
C LYS A 22 2.47 5.21 0.54
N GLU A 23 1.86 4.16 -0.01
CA GLU A 23 2.56 3.08 -0.69
C GLU A 23 3.23 3.56 -1.99
N LEU A 24 2.52 4.38 -2.78
CA LEU A 24 3.08 5.03 -3.96
C LEU A 24 4.31 5.88 -3.61
N ARG A 25 4.23 6.67 -2.53
CA ARG A 25 5.36 7.47 -2.05
C ARG A 25 6.57 6.60 -1.68
N LEU A 26 6.35 5.46 -1.01
CA LEU A 26 7.43 4.52 -0.68
C LEU A 26 8.06 3.95 -1.96
N GLN A 27 7.25 3.48 -2.90
CA GLN A 27 7.70 2.93 -4.17
C GLN A 27 8.49 3.97 -5.00
N LEU A 28 8.01 5.20 -5.07
CA LEU A 28 8.69 6.29 -5.80
C LEU A 28 9.97 6.75 -5.09
N THR A 29 10.00 6.70 -3.76
CA THR A 29 11.23 6.97 -2.99
C THR A 29 12.29 5.93 -3.33
N GLU A 30 11.93 4.65 -3.35
CA GLU A 30 12.84 3.58 -3.76
C GLU A 30 13.32 3.77 -5.20
N LEU A 31 12.40 4.00 -6.14
CA LEU A 31 12.76 4.25 -7.55
C LEU A 31 13.67 5.48 -7.69
N SER A 32 13.50 6.51 -6.86
CA SER A 32 14.35 7.69 -6.88
C SER A 32 15.82 7.38 -6.55
N THR A 33 16.10 6.37 -5.71
CA THR A 33 17.48 5.96 -5.40
C THR A 33 18.20 5.47 -6.66
N GLN A 34 17.47 4.79 -7.55
CA GLN A 34 17.97 4.27 -8.82
C GLN A 34 18.31 5.41 -9.79
N PHE A 35 17.52 6.49 -9.79
CA PHE A 35 17.86 7.71 -10.52
C PHE A 35 19.13 8.38 -9.97
N HIS A 36 19.36 8.35 -8.64
CA HIS A 36 20.58 8.88 -8.05
C HIS A 36 21.80 8.04 -8.43
N ALA A 37 21.70 6.70 -8.34
CA ALA A 37 22.75 5.78 -8.78
C ALA A 37 23.11 5.95 -10.26
N TRP A 38 22.12 6.20 -11.12
CA TRP A 38 22.38 6.51 -12.52
C TRP A 38 23.13 7.83 -12.70
N LYS A 39 22.75 8.88 -11.96
CA LYS A 39 23.43 10.18 -12.02
C LYS A 39 24.86 10.13 -11.49
N SER A 40 25.16 9.27 -10.52
CA SER A 40 26.52 9.04 -10.01
C SER A 40 27.34 8.12 -10.92
N GLY A 41 26.73 7.50 -11.94
CA GLY A 41 27.40 6.59 -12.86
C GLY A 41 27.55 5.15 -12.33
N GLU A 42 26.91 4.81 -11.21
CA GLU A 42 26.89 3.46 -10.64
C GLU A 42 26.10 2.47 -11.50
N ILE A 43 25.04 2.96 -12.16
CA ILE A 43 24.28 2.18 -13.14
C ILE A 43 24.18 2.92 -14.48
N SER A 44 24.13 2.15 -15.56
CA SER A 44 23.96 2.67 -16.91
C SER A 44 22.51 3.10 -17.19
N SER A 45 22.33 3.92 -18.22
CA SER A 45 20.99 4.29 -18.71
C SER A 45 20.16 3.06 -19.14
N ARG A 46 20.82 1.98 -19.59
CA ARG A 46 20.14 0.72 -19.96
C ARG A 46 19.59 0.01 -18.72
N GLU A 47 20.34 -0.02 -17.63
CA GLU A 47 19.91 -0.58 -16.36
C GLU A 47 18.79 0.25 -15.75
N LEU A 48 18.92 1.58 -15.71
CA LEU A 48 17.84 2.45 -15.23
C LEU A 48 16.55 2.25 -16.05
N ARG A 49 16.64 2.20 -17.39
CA ARG A 49 15.49 1.91 -18.26
C ARG A 49 14.83 0.57 -17.89
N HIS A 50 15.62 -0.47 -17.61
CA HIS A 50 15.10 -1.77 -17.23
C HIS A 50 14.38 -1.71 -15.88
N VAL A 51 14.95 -1.06 -14.87
CA VAL A 51 14.34 -0.85 -13.56
C VAL A 51 13.00 -0.10 -13.68
N ILE A 52 12.96 0.99 -14.45
CA ILE A 52 11.71 1.73 -14.70
C ILE A 52 10.65 0.83 -15.35
N HIS A 53 11.04 0.02 -16.33
CA HIS A 53 10.11 -0.90 -16.99
C HIS A 53 9.54 -1.94 -16.02
N LEU A 54 10.39 -2.55 -15.18
CA LEU A 54 9.95 -3.48 -14.13
C LEU A 54 9.02 -2.82 -13.11
N TYR A 55 9.32 -1.58 -12.71
CA TYR A 55 8.48 -0.82 -11.79
C TYR A 55 7.06 -0.58 -12.36
N VAL A 56 6.99 -0.14 -13.62
CA VAL A 56 5.71 0.14 -14.30
C VAL A 56 4.89 -1.12 -14.48
N ASP A 57 5.51 -2.23 -14.91
CA ASP A 57 4.80 -3.47 -15.21
C ASP A 57 4.46 -4.29 -13.97
N GLY A 58 5.19 -4.10 -12.86
CA GLY A 58 5.01 -4.82 -11.61
C GLY A 58 4.41 -3.93 -10.51
N PRO A 59 5.22 -3.39 -9.56
CA PRO A 59 4.75 -2.74 -8.34
C PRO A 59 3.67 -1.66 -8.55
N SER A 60 3.87 -0.75 -9.52
CA SER A 60 2.93 0.33 -9.79
C SER A 60 1.57 -0.23 -10.25
N ARG A 61 1.60 -1.13 -11.22
CA ARG A 61 0.39 -1.78 -11.75
C ARG A 61 -0.35 -2.56 -10.68
N GLU A 62 0.38 -3.30 -9.84
CA GLU A 62 -0.19 -4.12 -8.78
C GLU A 62 -0.89 -3.26 -7.72
N LEU A 63 -0.30 -2.15 -7.29
CA LEU A 63 -0.91 -1.22 -6.32
C LEU A 63 -2.28 -0.71 -6.83
N PHE A 64 -2.33 -0.24 -8.08
CA PHE A 64 -3.58 0.25 -8.66
C PHE A 64 -4.61 -0.86 -8.89
N ARG A 65 -4.16 -2.07 -9.24
CA ARG A 65 -5.04 -3.23 -9.38
C ARG A 65 -5.67 -3.60 -8.04
N GLN A 66 -4.85 -3.76 -7.00
CA GLN A 66 -5.31 -4.09 -5.65
C GLN A 66 -6.30 -3.06 -5.12
N HIS A 67 -6.00 -1.77 -5.24
CA HIS A 67 -6.92 -0.72 -4.80
C HIS A 67 -8.30 -0.77 -5.48
N ARG A 68 -8.35 -1.17 -6.76
CA ARG A 68 -9.60 -1.27 -7.52
C ARG A 68 -10.38 -2.55 -7.25
N GLU A 69 -9.68 -3.67 -7.09
CA GLU A 69 -10.29 -5.00 -7.06
C GLU A 69 -10.54 -5.51 -5.64
N VAL A 70 -9.73 -5.09 -4.67
CA VAL A 70 -9.82 -5.54 -3.28
C VAL A 70 -10.84 -4.67 -2.52
N PRO A 71 -11.78 -5.27 -1.75
CA PRO A 71 -12.66 -4.52 -0.87
C PRO A 71 -11.88 -3.61 0.10
N ALA A 72 -12.37 -2.38 0.29
CA ALA A 72 -11.66 -1.37 1.07
C ALA A 72 -11.35 -1.79 2.50
N ASP A 73 -12.19 -2.59 3.16
CA ASP A 73 -11.92 -3.10 4.50
C ASP A 73 -10.73 -4.07 4.54
N ILE A 74 -10.63 -4.93 3.54
CA ILE A 74 -9.50 -5.88 3.39
C ILE A 74 -8.22 -5.10 3.06
N PHE A 75 -8.28 -4.18 2.10
CA PHE A 75 -7.14 -3.37 1.67
C PHE A 75 -6.59 -2.50 2.82
N VAL A 76 -7.46 -1.85 3.59
CA VAL A 76 -7.06 -1.04 4.75
C VAL A 76 -6.50 -1.89 5.89
N ALA A 77 -7.07 -3.07 6.14
CA ALA A 77 -6.56 -3.98 7.17
C ALA A 77 -5.14 -4.48 6.84
N ASP A 78 -4.88 -4.86 5.60
CA ASP A 78 -3.55 -5.24 5.12
C ASP A 78 -2.55 -4.06 5.23
N ALA A 79 -2.93 -2.89 4.72
CA ALA A 79 -2.09 -1.70 4.77
C ALA A 79 -1.74 -1.30 6.21
N PHE A 80 -2.67 -1.46 7.16
CA PHE A 80 -2.40 -1.23 8.58
C PHE A 80 -1.46 -2.30 9.15
N ALA A 81 -1.71 -3.58 8.87
CA ALA A 81 -0.89 -4.68 9.36
C ALA A 81 0.57 -4.61 8.86
N ARG A 82 0.79 -4.14 7.63
CA ARG A 82 2.12 -3.89 7.06
C ARG A 82 2.77 -2.58 7.53
N GLY A 83 2.07 -1.76 8.32
CA GLY A 83 2.57 -0.46 8.76
C GLY A 83 2.60 0.61 7.67
N VAL A 84 1.89 0.43 6.54
CA VAL A 84 1.69 1.50 5.56
C VAL A 84 0.77 2.58 6.15
N LEU A 85 -0.30 2.15 6.81
CA LEU A 85 -1.11 2.99 7.69
C LEU A 85 -0.65 2.80 9.13
N GLN A 86 -0.61 3.90 9.88
CA GLN A 86 -0.25 3.97 11.29
C GLN A 86 -1.50 4.23 12.13
N LYS A 87 -1.40 4.02 13.44
CA LYS A 87 -2.54 4.21 14.36
C LYS A 87 -3.11 5.62 14.29
N GLU A 88 -2.26 6.62 14.06
CA GLU A 88 -2.65 8.02 13.98
C GLU A 88 -3.45 8.35 12.71
N ASP A 89 -3.36 7.51 11.68
CA ASP A 89 -4.13 7.69 10.43
C ASP A 89 -5.56 7.15 10.53
N VAL A 90 -5.81 6.20 11.44
CA VAL A 90 -7.03 5.38 11.44
C VAL A 90 -7.86 5.68 12.69
N PRO A 91 -9.12 6.14 12.54
CA PRO A 91 -10.03 6.31 13.68
C PRO A 91 -10.24 5.01 14.47
N ASP A 92 -10.34 5.11 15.80
CA ASP A 92 -10.45 3.95 16.70
C ASP A 92 -11.69 3.08 16.42
N ASP A 93 -12.80 3.68 15.99
CA ASP A 93 -14.02 2.96 15.62
C ASP A 93 -13.83 2.15 14.32
N VAL A 94 -13.05 2.66 13.37
CA VAL A 94 -12.66 1.94 12.16
C VAL A 94 -11.72 0.78 12.50
N LEU A 95 -10.69 1.01 13.35
CA LEU A 95 -9.80 -0.06 13.84
C LEU A 95 -10.59 -1.20 14.48
N THR A 96 -11.55 -0.86 15.32
CA THR A 96 -12.44 -1.83 15.97
C THR A 96 -13.26 -2.62 14.93
N ALA A 97 -13.78 -1.94 13.89
CA ALA A 97 -14.60 -2.58 12.86
C ALA A 97 -13.83 -3.61 12.00
N ILE A 98 -12.55 -3.33 11.71
CA ILE A 98 -11.68 -4.16 10.87
C ILE A 98 -10.68 -5.04 11.64
N GLN A 99 -10.75 -5.06 12.98
CA GLN A 99 -9.78 -5.77 13.85
C GLN A 99 -9.50 -7.21 13.42
N ASN A 100 -10.54 -7.98 13.05
CA ASN A 100 -10.36 -9.37 12.60
C ASN A 100 -9.52 -9.46 11.31
N GLY A 101 -9.67 -8.49 10.40
CA GLY A 101 -8.86 -8.40 9.19
C GLY A 101 -7.41 -8.06 9.52
N ILE A 102 -7.18 -7.10 10.42
CA ILE A 102 -5.83 -6.75 10.88
C ILE A 102 -5.14 -7.97 11.49
N GLN A 103 -5.83 -8.70 12.38
CA GLN A 103 -5.26 -9.90 13.00
C GLN A 103 -4.93 -10.99 11.97
N PHE A 104 -5.80 -11.18 10.97
CA PHE A 104 -5.52 -12.11 9.88
C PHE A 104 -4.21 -11.77 9.17
N TYR A 105 -4.01 -10.51 8.79
CA TYR A 105 -2.80 -10.09 8.09
C TYR A 105 -1.55 -10.09 8.97
N HIS A 106 -1.65 -9.75 10.25
CA HIS A 106 -0.53 -9.94 11.19
C HIS A 106 -0.09 -11.40 11.23
N ASN A 107 -1.04 -12.34 11.35
CA ASN A 107 -0.71 -13.76 11.36
C ASN A 107 -0.07 -14.19 10.02
N VAL A 108 -0.54 -13.68 8.88
CA VAL A 108 0.07 -13.98 7.57
C VAL A 108 1.52 -13.49 7.54
N LEU A 109 1.80 -12.27 8.02
CA LEU A 109 3.15 -11.69 8.04
C LEU A 109 4.10 -12.41 9.02
N GLU A 110 3.60 -12.93 10.13
CA GLU A 110 4.40 -13.72 11.08
C GLU A 110 4.81 -15.11 10.53
N ASN A 111 4.08 -15.62 9.53
CA ASN A 111 4.29 -16.94 8.94
C ASN A 111 4.89 -16.89 7.51
N ALA A 112 5.27 -15.71 7.02
CA ALA A 112 5.84 -15.49 5.68
C ALA A 112 7.37 -15.37 5.72
#